data_AF-A0A2T5LRY8-F1
#
_entry.id   AF-A0A2T5LRY8-F1
#
_cell.length_a   1.000
_cell.length_b   1.000
_cell.length_c   1.000
_cell.angle_alpha   90.00
_cell.angle_beta   90.00
_cell.angle_gamma   90.00
#
_symmetry.space_group_name_H-M   'P 1'
#
loop_
_entity.id
_entity.type
_entity.pdbx_description
1 polymer ?
#
loop_
_entity_poly.entity_id
_entity_poly.type
_entity_poly.pdbx_seq_one_letter_code
_entity_poly.pdbx_strand_id
1 'polypeptide(L)'
;MAMLTNAGDGPLQVPGFGSREMAMLRLMQHITEQAGWDRAILDSDETQLAQWFRDATEGPEGCLISTAAWDWCTAELRDKAETGRE
;
A
#
# COMPACT_ATOMS: atom_id res chain seq x y z
N MET A 1 11.63 23.39 20.14
CA MET A 1 10.47 23.22 19.25
C MET A 1 10.97 22.46 18.03
N ALA A 2 10.83 21.14 18.00
CA ALA A 2 11.39 20.32 16.92
C ALA A 2 10.50 20.48 15.68
N MET A 3 11.07 21.00 14.59
CA MET A 3 10.40 21.06 13.30
C MET A 3 10.32 19.65 12.71
N LEU A 4 9.10 19.13 12.55
CA LEU A 4 8.82 17.91 11.81
C LEU A 4 8.84 18.26 10.33
N THR A 5 9.98 18.08 9.67
CA THR A 5 10.09 18.19 8.22
C THR A 5 9.55 16.91 7.57
N ASN A 6 8.54 17.05 6.71
CA ASN A 6 7.96 15.98 5.89
C ASN A 6 8.69 15.89 4.53
N ALA A 7 10.01 16.09 4.51
CA ALA A 7 10.82 15.85 3.33
C ALA A 7 10.92 14.33 3.15
N GLY A 8 10.09 13.79 2.25
CA GLY A 8 9.93 12.37 1.95
C GLY A 8 11.16 11.70 1.35
N ASP A 9 12.26 11.64 2.08
CA ASP A 9 13.51 10.95 1.71
C ASP A 9 13.92 9.91 2.78
N GLY A 10 12.96 9.47 3.59
CA GLY A 10 13.15 8.40 4.56
C GLY A 10 11.89 7.55 4.65
N PRO A 11 12.01 6.30 5.14
CA PRO A 11 10.83 5.49 5.39
C PRO A 11 9.83 6.31 6.22
N LEU A 12 8.59 6.51 5.73
CA LEU A 12 7.46 7.00 6.52
C LEU A 12 7.56 6.39 7.94
N GLN A 13 7.75 7.19 8.97
CA GLN A 13 7.82 6.71 10.35
C GLN A 13 6.89 7.59 11.17
N VAL A 14 5.73 7.05 11.50
CA VAL A 14 4.71 7.75 12.30
C VAL A 14 4.85 7.27 13.75
N PRO A 15 5.30 8.12 14.69
CA PRO A 15 5.45 7.71 16.08
C PRO A 15 4.10 7.29 16.69
N GLY A 16 4.07 6.09 17.30
CA GLY A 16 2.84 5.47 17.83
C GLY A 16 2.12 4.55 16.85
N PHE A 17 2.60 4.42 15.60
CA PHE A 17 2.07 3.51 14.59
C PHE A 17 2.91 2.22 14.57
N GLY A 18 2.24 1.07 14.62
CA GLY A 18 2.94 -0.21 14.63
C GLY A 18 3.62 -0.53 13.29
N SER A 19 4.63 -1.39 13.33
CA SER A 19 5.39 -1.77 12.12
C SER A 19 4.50 -2.40 11.05
N ARG A 20 3.46 -3.12 11.45
CA ARG A 20 2.49 -3.73 10.52
C ARG A 20 1.67 -2.67 9.80
N GLU A 21 1.11 -1.71 10.54
CA GLU A 21 0.29 -0.65 9.97
C GLU A 21 1.14 0.24 9.06
N MET A 22 2.41 0.47 9.40
CA MET A 22 3.36 1.16 8.52
C MET A 22 3.61 0.40 7.21
N ALA A 23 3.83 -0.91 7.28
CA ALA A 23 4.02 -1.73 6.09
C ALA A 23 2.79 -1.69 5.18
N MET A 24 1.58 -1.74 5.76
CA MET A 24 0.32 -1.61 5.01
C MET A 24 0.20 -0.25 4.32
N LEU A 25 0.56 0.86 4.99
CA LEU A 25 0.55 2.19 4.37
C LEU A 25 1.53 2.31 3.22
N ARG A 26 2.75 1.77 3.37
CA ARG A 26 3.75 1.74 2.29
C ARG A 26 3.27 0.93 1.09
N LEU A 27 2.65 -0.22 1.35
CA LEU A 27 2.06 -1.05 0.32
C LEU A 27 1.00 -0.27 -0.47
N MET A 28 0.05 0.36 0.23
CA MET A 28 -1.00 1.13 -0.41
C MET A 28 -0.42 2.31 -1.20
N GLN A 29 0.57 3.04 -0.64
CA GLN A 29 1.28 4.10 -1.34
C GLN A 29 1.93 3.58 -2.62
N HIS A 30 2.72 2.51 -2.53
CA HIS A 30 3.43 1.90 -3.64
C HIS A 30 2.49 1.52 -4.79
N ILE A 31 1.32 0.97 -4.49
CA ILE A 31 0.30 0.64 -5.50
C ILE A 31 -0.27 1.92 -6.14
N THR A 32 -0.64 2.91 -5.32
CA THR A 32 -1.26 4.15 -5.82
C THR A 32 -0.31 5.06 -6.62
N GLU A 33 1.00 4.87 -6.49
CA GLU A 33 2.01 5.57 -7.29
C GLU A 33 2.16 5.00 -8.71
N GLN A 34 1.57 3.84 -9.00
CA GLN A 34 1.67 3.19 -10.31
C GLN A 34 0.64 3.74 -11.29
N ALA A 35 1.04 3.92 -12.55
CA ALA A 35 0.11 4.36 -13.58
C ALA A 35 -0.96 3.29 -13.85
N GLY A 36 -2.24 3.69 -13.79
CA GLY A 36 -3.37 2.79 -14.05
C GLY A 36 -3.70 1.84 -12.89
N TRP A 37 -3.21 2.12 -11.67
CA TRP A 37 -3.48 1.31 -10.48
C TRP A 37 -4.99 1.11 -10.24
N ASP A 38 -5.80 2.13 -10.52
CA ASP A 38 -7.24 2.13 -10.33
C ASP A 38 -7.91 1.08 -11.23
N ARG A 39 -7.50 0.99 -12.50
CA ARG A 39 -8.00 -0.02 -13.43
C ARG A 39 -7.53 -1.41 -13.05
N ALA A 40 -6.27 -1.57 -12.68
CA ALA A 40 -5.73 -2.86 -12.27
C ALA A 40 -6.47 -3.45 -11.05
N ILE A 41 -6.83 -2.60 -10.08
CA ILE A 41 -7.60 -3.00 -8.89
C ILE A 41 -9.07 -3.31 -9.24
N LEU A 42 -9.70 -2.49 -10.09
CA LEU A 42 -11.12 -2.63 -10.46
C LEU A 42 -11.35 -3.80 -11.43
N ASP A 43 -10.49 -3.92 -12.44
CA ASP A 43 -10.54 -4.99 -13.44
C ASP A 43 -9.99 -6.30 -12.89
N SER A 44 -9.47 -6.29 -11.64
CA SER A 44 -8.88 -7.45 -10.97
C SER A 44 -7.80 -8.12 -11.82
N ASP A 45 -6.83 -7.33 -12.29
CA ASP A 45 -5.69 -7.84 -13.07
C ASP A 45 -4.86 -8.78 -12.19
N GLU A 46 -5.14 -10.08 -12.31
CA GLU A 46 -4.50 -11.12 -11.49
C GLU A 46 -2.97 -11.12 -11.63
N THR A 47 -2.44 -10.74 -12.81
CA THR A 47 -1.00 -10.74 -13.05
C THR A 47 -0.33 -9.61 -12.28
N GLN A 48 -0.91 -8.42 -12.36
CA GLN A 48 -0.39 -7.23 -11.69
C GLN A 48 -0.60 -7.31 -10.17
N LEU A 49 -1.75 -7.78 -9.71
CA LEU A 49 -2.03 -8.02 -8.29
C LEU A 49 -1.11 -9.08 -7.69
N ALA A 50 -0.87 -10.19 -8.40
CA ALA A 50 0.06 -11.21 -7.94
C ALA A 50 1.51 -10.70 -7.88
N GLN A 51 1.91 -9.82 -8.79
CA GLN A 51 3.22 -9.18 -8.76
C GLN A 51 3.35 -8.27 -7.53
N TRP A 52 2.39 -7.38 -7.29
CA TRP A 52 2.41 -6.51 -6.11
C TRP A 52 2.36 -7.28 -4.79
N PHE A 53 1.62 -8.38 -4.74
CA PHE A 53 1.60 -9.24 -3.56
C PHE A 53 2.96 -9.91 -3.32
N ARG A 54 3.63 -10.39 -4.37
CA ARG A 54 5.01 -10.91 -4.26
C ARG A 54 5.97 -9.83 -3.79
N ASP A 55 5.95 -8.65 -4.40
CA ASP A 55 6.83 -7.54 -4.01
C ASP A 55 6.62 -7.14 -2.54
N ALA A 56 5.37 -7.16 -2.08
CA ALA A 56 5.00 -6.88 -0.70
C ALA A 56 5.47 -7.96 0.29
N THR A 57 5.48 -9.24 -0.11
CA THR A 57 5.77 -10.39 0.76
C THR A 57 7.23 -10.87 0.70
N GLU A 58 7.94 -10.58 -0.38
CA GLU A 58 9.36 -10.92 -0.57
C GLU A 58 10.30 -9.77 -0.17
N GLY A 59 9.76 -8.58 0.08
CA GLY A 59 10.51 -7.41 0.56
C GLY A 59 10.98 -7.51 2.03
N PRO A 60 11.77 -6.53 2.50
CA PRO A 60 12.30 -6.50 3.88
C PRO A 60 11.20 -6.43 4.96
N GLU A 61 10.01 -5.94 4.60
CA GLU A 61 8.83 -5.88 5.47
C GLU A 61 7.82 -7.00 5.17
N GLY A 62 8.17 -7.98 4.32
CA GLY A 62 7.25 -8.99 3.84
C GLY A 62 6.70 -9.93 4.89
N CYS A 63 7.40 -10.09 6.02
CA CYS A 63 6.88 -10.79 7.19
C CYS A 63 5.74 -10.04 7.91
N LEU A 64 5.51 -8.75 7.60
CA LEU A 64 4.50 -7.90 8.21
C LEU A 64 3.19 -7.85 7.39
N ILE A 65 3.24 -8.21 6.11
CA ILE A 65 2.06 -8.27 5.23
C ILE A 65 1.55 -9.71 5.16
N SER A 66 0.59 -10.02 6.03
CA SER A 66 -0.16 -11.28 5.92
C SER A 66 -1.18 -11.21 4.78
N THR A 67 -1.67 -12.36 4.32
CA THR A 67 -2.76 -12.44 3.33
C THR A 67 -3.97 -11.60 3.74
N ALA A 68 -4.38 -11.67 5.02
CA ALA A 68 -5.50 -10.86 5.52
C ALA A 68 -5.21 -9.34 5.48
N ALA A 69 -3.95 -8.92 5.68
CA ALA A 69 -3.57 -7.51 5.55
C ALA A 69 -3.64 -7.06 4.08
N TRP A 70 -3.18 -7.91 3.16
CA TRP A 70 -3.29 -7.69 1.72
C TRP A 70 -4.76 -7.59 1.25
N ASP A 71 -5.61 -8.52 1.68
CA ASP A 71 -7.05 -8.52 1.32
C ASP A 71 -7.73 -7.23 1.79
N TRP A 72 -7.39 -6.77 3.01
CA TRP A 72 -7.91 -5.51 3.52
C TRP A 72 -7.38 -4.31 2.72
N CYS A 73 -6.07 -4.23 2.46
CA CYS A 73 -5.48 -3.13 1.68
C CYS A 73 -6.08 -3.04 0.27
N THR A 74 -6.29 -4.18 -0.40
CA THR A 74 -6.89 -4.21 -1.74
C THR A 74 -8.37 -3.85 -1.72
N ALA A 75 -9.12 -4.20 -0.67
CA ALA A 75 -10.50 -3.76 -0.50
C ALA A 75 -10.60 -2.23 -0.33
N GLU A 76 -9.75 -1.62 0.51
CA GLU A 76 -9.70 -0.16 0.68
C GLU A 76 -9.28 0.57 -0.59
N LEU A 77 -8.31 0.01 -1.34
CA LEU A 77 -7.91 0.58 -2.63
C LEU A 77 -9.04 0.49 -3.66
N ARG A 78 -9.85 -0.59 -3.63
CA ARG A 78 -11.01 -0.73 -4.51
C ARG A 78 -12.06 0.32 -4.22
N ASP A 79 -12.45 0.48 -2.95
CA ASP A 79 -13.40 1.51 -2.52
C ASP A 79 -12.94 2.93 -2.94
N LYS A 80 -11.65 3.21 -2.76
CA LYS A 80 -11.05 4.47 -3.22
C LYS A 80 -11.08 4.63 -4.74
N ALA A 81 -10.81 3.57 -5.50
CA ALA A 81 -10.84 3.60 -6.97
C ALA A 81 -12.27 3.79 -7.51
N GLU A 82 -13.28 3.24 -6.83
CA GLU A 82 -14.69 3.45 -7.15
C GLU A 82 -15.12 4.90 -6.89
N THR A 83 -14.75 5.45 -5.72
CA THR A 83 -15.02 6.85 -5.36
C THR A 83 -14.35 7.84 -6.33
N GLY A 84 -13.15 7.53 -6.82
CA GLY A 84 -12.42 8.39 -7.77
C GLY A 84 -13.02 8.47 -9.18
N ARG A 85 -14.05 7.66 -9.49
CA ARG A 85 -14.79 7.73 -10.77
C ARG A 85 -15.99 8.67 -10.75
N GLU A 86 -16.37 9.19 -9.58
CA GLU A 86 -17.51 10.10 -9.39
C GLU A 86 -17.16 11.59 -9.62
#